data_AF-A6GGY2-F1
#
_entry.id   AF-A6GGY2-F1
#
_cell.length_a   1.000
_cell.length_b   1.000
_cell.length_c   1.000
_cell.angle_alpha   90.00
_cell.angle_beta   90.00
_cell.angle_gamma   90.00
#
_symmetry.space_group_name_H-M   'P 1'
#
loop_
_entity.id
_entity.type
_entity.pdbx_description
1 polymer ?
#
loop_
_entity_poly.entity_id
_entity_poly.type
_entity_poly.pdbx_seq_one_letter_code
_entity_poly.pdbx_strand_id
1 'polypeptide(L)'
;MSRAGARLPRSALALAGAALGALGCLSDVDLDVEAAEFEEPERTPLAVASGWVELPGSRDPLADHRPDPVVCSVAAWGPEGPSLEVQTGACNYFSVAHETLVELTPGDELVLDLWHDDLDASEPAKAHLALLLDGRLLLEARYAIPSEARVHQLRAEITEPAPAGAELVLHLHNHGYNSWSFVELARLR
;
A
#
# COMPACT_ATOMS: atom_id res chain seq x y z
N MET A 1 7.46 -22.17 -70.43
CA MET A 1 7.37 -20.74 -70.83
C MET A 1 6.92 -19.92 -69.61
N SER A 2 7.12 -18.60 -69.61
CA SER A 2 7.19 -17.77 -68.39
C SER A 2 6.13 -16.66 -68.32
N ARG A 3 5.83 -16.20 -67.09
CA ARG A 3 5.22 -14.91 -66.65
C ARG A 3 3.75 -14.56 -67.00
N ALA A 4 2.92 -14.56 -65.95
CA ALA A 4 2.39 -13.39 -65.20
C ALA A 4 1.80 -12.14 -65.92
N GLY A 5 0.68 -11.61 -65.37
CA GLY A 5 0.19 -10.24 -65.63
C GLY A 5 -1.19 -9.87 -65.01
N ALA A 6 -1.17 -8.93 -64.04
CA ALA A 6 -2.16 -7.94 -63.53
C ALA A 6 -3.62 -7.89 -64.07
N ARG A 7 -4.70 -7.79 -63.26
CA ARG A 7 -5.19 -6.77 -62.27
C ARG A 7 -5.72 -5.43 -62.86
N LEU A 8 -6.98 -5.07 -62.55
CA LEU A 8 -7.61 -3.72 -62.55
C LEU A 8 -8.98 -3.74 -61.75
N PRO A 9 -9.77 -2.64 -61.51
CA PRO A 9 -10.21 -2.29 -60.15
C PRO A 9 -11.75 -2.18 -59.88
N ARG A 10 -12.15 -1.46 -58.80
CA ARG A 10 -13.45 -1.54 -58.06
C ARG A 10 -14.41 -0.34 -58.24
N SER A 11 -15.72 -0.57 -58.13
CA SER A 11 -16.82 0.30 -57.58
C SER A 11 -18.21 -0.37 -57.81
N ALA A 12 -19.32 -0.11 -57.10
CA ALA A 12 -19.58 0.40 -55.73
C ALA A 12 -21.08 0.19 -55.34
N LEU A 13 -21.43 0.36 -54.04
CA LEU A 13 -22.76 0.40 -53.40
C LEU A 13 -23.64 -0.90 -53.31
N ALA A 14 -24.63 -0.86 -52.42
CA ALA A 14 -24.95 -1.97 -51.48
C ALA A 14 -26.41 -2.45 -51.41
N LEU A 15 -26.62 -3.64 -50.81
CA LEU A 15 -27.86 -4.07 -50.15
C LEU A 15 -27.59 -5.25 -49.19
N ALA A 16 -28.46 -5.44 -48.19
CA ALA A 16 -28.26 -6.36 -47.06
C ALA A 16 -29.07 -7.67 -47.16
N GLY A 17 -28.67 -8.71 -46.41
CA GLY A 17 -29.43 -9.96 -46.24
C GLY A 17 -28.61 -11.08 -45.59
N ALA A 18 -29.14 -11.74 -44.56
CA ALA A 18 -28.41 -12.70 -43.72
C ALA A 18 -28.56 -14.17 -44.17
N ALA A 19 -27.58 -15.02 -43.83
CA ALA A 19 -27.73 -16.48 -43.75
C ALA A 19 -26.68 -17.10 -42.82
N LEU A 20 -27.05 -18.18 -42.11
CA LEU A 20 -26.15 -18.96 -41.25
C LEU A 20 -25.14 -19.76 -42.08
N GLY A 21 -23.90 -19.81 -41.59
CA GLY A 21 -22.81 -20.59 -42.20
C GLY A 21 -21.46 -19.90 -42.00
N ALA A 22 -21.04 -19.70 -40.76
CA ALA A 22 -19.86 -18.89 -40.41
C ALA A 22 -18.50 -19.57 -40.70
N LEU A 23 -18.35 -20.19 -41.87
CA LEU A 23 -17.03 -20.40 -42.49
C LEU A 23 -16.65 -19.10 -43.22
N GLY A 24 -15.97 -18.20 -42.51
CA GLY A 24 -15.48 -16.97 -43.11
C GLY A 24 -14.54 -16.26 -42.15
N CYS A 25 -13.42 -15.76 -42.69
CA CYS A 25 -12.52 -14.87 -41.98
C CYS A 25 -13.35 -13.73 -41.38
N LEU A 26 -13.44 -13.65 -40.05
CA LEU A 26 -14.00 -12.44 -39.44
C LEU A 26 -13.00 -11.31 -39.70
N SER A 27 -13.50 -10.32 -40.44
CA SER A 27 -12.85 -9.04 -40.68
C SER A 27 -12.44 -8.41 -39.37
N ASP A 28 -11.44 -7.54 -39.45
CA ASP A 28 -11.00 -6.66 -38.38
C ASP A 28 -12.21 -6.03 -37.70
N VAL A 29 -12.49 -6.48 -36.48
CA VAL A 29 -13.31 -5.70 -35.56
C VAL A 29 -12.33 -4.70 -34.99
N ASP A 30 -12.32 -3.50 -35.56
CA ASP A 30 -11.85 -2.30 -34.88
C ASP A 30 -12.76 -2.11 -33.65
N LEU A 31 -12.48 -2.89 -32.61
CA LEU A 31 -12.90 -2.56 -31.27
C LEU A 31 -12.08 -1.34 -30.91
N ASP A 32 -12.67 -0.17 -31.11
CA ASP A 32 -12.28 1.07 -30.43
C ASP A 32 -12.50 0.86 -28.93
N VAL A 33 -11.66 0.01 -28.33
CA VAL A 33 -11.41 -0.01 -26.90
C VAL A 33 -10.62 1.27 -26.66
N GLU A 34 -11.34 2.37 -26.44
CA GLU A 34 -10.78 3.53 -25.77
C GLU A 34 -10.19 3.00 -24.45
N ALA A 35 -8.88 2.82 -24.45
CA ALA A 35 -8.16 2.41 -23.26
C ALA A 35 -8.30 3.57 -22.28
N ALA A 36 -9.21 3.42 -21.32
CA ALA A 36 -9.35 4.38 -20.25
C ALA A 36 -7.98 4.52 -19.58
N GLU A 37 -7.35 5.68 -19.75
CA GLU A 37 -6.10 6.01 -19.09
C GLU A 37 -6.42 6.14 -17.60
N PHE A 38 -6.19 5.06 -16.86
CA PHE A 38 -6.26 5.07 -15.41
C PHE A 38 -5.05 5.85 -14.90
N GLU A 39 -5.22 7.16 -14.70
CA GLU A 39 -4.26 7.94 -13.93
C GLU A 39 -4.21 7.37 -12.50
N GLU A 40 -3.02 6.97 -12.04
CA GLU A 40 -2.81 6.64 -10.64
C GLU A 40 -2.94 7.93 -9.81
N PRO A 41 -3.63 7.90 -8.66
CA PRO A 41 -3.82 9.09 -7.83
C PRO A 41 -2.49 9.67 -7.34
N GLU A 42 -2.43 10.99 -7.21
CA GLU A 42 -1.22 11.69 -6.77
C GLU A 42 -0.88 11.31 -5.33
N ARG A 43 0.29 10.70 -5.13
CA ARG A 43 0.82 10.35 -3.81
C ARG A 43 1.63 11.52 -3.25
N THR A 44 1.07 12.23 -2.27
CA THR A 44 1.82 13.21 -1.46
C THR A 44 2.34 12.54 -0.18
N PRO A 45 3.66 12.41 0.05
CA PRO A 45 4.19 11.81 1.27
C PRO A 45 3.72 12.54 2.54
N LEU A 46 3.23 11.76 3.52
CA LEU A 46 2.78 12.26 4.82
C LEU A 46 3.89 12.21 5.87
N ALA A 47 4.83 11.28 5.72
CA ALA A 47 6.01 11.08 6.56
C ALA A 47 7.18 10.54 5.70
N VAL A 48 8.42 10.61 6.21
CA VAL A 48 9.62 10.03 5.58
C VAL A 48 10.37 9.15 6.58
N ALA A 49 11.01 8.07 6.10
CA ALA A 49 11.66 7.08 6.95
C ALA A 49 12.71 7.64 7.94
N SER A 50 13.41 8.72 7.57
CA SER A 50 14.41 9.37 8.41
C SER A 50 13.86 10.35 9.45
N GLY A 51 12.56 10.67 9.42
CA GLY A 51 11.93 11.62 10.34
C GLY A 51 11.29 11.01 11.59
N TRP A 52 11.23 9.68 11.68
CA TRP A 52 10.62 8.98 12.82
C TRP A 52 11.50 9.04 14.07
N VAL A 53 10.88 9.37 15.21
CA VAL A 53 11.54 9.45 16.53
C VAL A 53 10.88 8.52 17.54
N GLU A 54 11.65 7.97 18.48
CA GLU A 54 11.13 7.09 19.53
C GLU A 54 10.04 7.78 20.37
N LEU A 55 8.89 7.11 20.54
CA LEU A 55 7.80 7.62 21.37
C LEU A 55 7.94 7.05 22.81
N PRO A 56 8.29 7.87 23.82
CA PRO A 56 8.40 7.40 25.19
C PRO A 56 7.04 6.90 25.69
N GLY A 57 7.04 5.84 26.51
CA GLY A 57 5.80 5.17 26.95
C GLY A 57 4.82 6.04 27.74
N SER A 58 5.23 7.19 28.26
CA SER A 58 4.34 8.19 28.86
C SER A 58 3.53 9.03 27.84
N ARG A 59 3.87 8.94 26.55
CA ARG A 59 3.16 9.58 25.42
C ARG A 59 2.56 8.57 24.45
N ASP A 60 2.67 7.27 24.72
CA ASP A 60 2.17 6.21 23.85
C ASP A 60 0.63 6.08 23.97
N PRO A 61 -0.14 6.34 22.89
CA PRO A 61 -1.60 6.21 22.92
C PRO A 61 -2.10 4.78 23.16
N LEU A 62 -1.23 3.78 22.95
CA LEU A 62 -1.53 2.36 23.10
C LEU A 62 -0.82 1.75 24.32
N ALA A 63 -0.58 2.54 25.38
CA ALA A 63 0.10 2.11 26.60
C ALA A 63 -0.44 0.79 27.20
N ASP A 64 -1.74 0.52 27.11
CA ASP A 64 -2.37 -0.72 27.58
C ASP A 64 -1.95 -1.98 26.80
N HIS A 65 -1.36 -1.82 25.61
CA HIS A 65 -0.84 -2.92 24.78
C HIS A 65 0.65 -3.21 25.05
N ARG A 66 1.33 -2.45 25.93
CA ARG A 66 2.77 -2.60 26.17
C ARG A 66 3.06 -3.89 26.96
N PRO A 67 3.92 -4.79 26.46
CA PRO A 67 4.36 -5.97 27.22
C PRO A 67 5.28 -5.56 28.38
N ASP A 68 5.39 -6.41 29.40
CA ASP A 68 6.39 -6.28 30.46
C ASP A 68 7.39 -7.46 30.37
N PRO A 69 8.67 -7.24 30.04
CA PRO A 69 9.30 -5.96 29.69
C PRO A 69 9.06 -5.53 28.22
N VAL A 70 9.04 -4.22 27.98
CA VAL A 70 9.31 -3.65 26.65
C VAL A 70 10.80 -3.78 26.35
N VAL A 71 11.13 -4.43 25.24
CA VAL A 71 12.49 -4.58 24.73
C VAL A 71 12.48 -4.13 23.28
N CYS A 72 12.94 -2.91 23.02
CA CYS A 72 13.18 -2.40 21.68
C CYS A 72 14.53 -1.67 21.64
N SER A 73 15.48 -2.22 20.88
CA SER A 73 16.77 -1.57 20.66
C SER A 73 16.65 -0.48 19.61
N VAL A 74 17.36 0.64 19.79
CA VAL A 74 17.52 1.68 18.76
C VAL A 74 18.24 1.20 17.49
N ALA A 75 18.85 0.01 17.53
CA ALA A 75 19.44 -0.66 16.37
C ALA A 75 18.53 -1.76 15.78
N ALA A 76 17.32 -1.94 16.31
CA ALA A 76 16.32 -2.88 15.81
C ALA A 76 15.31 -2.21 14.86
N TRP A 77 15.49 -0.93 14.53
CA TRP A 77 14.67 -0.20 13.59
C TRP A 77 15.45 0.97 13.00
N GLY A 78 15.00 1.49 11.86
CA GLY A 78 15.59 2.68 11.24
C GLY A 78 15.30 2.79 9.74
N PRO A 79 15.76 3.86 9.08
CA PRO A 79 15.59 4.02 7.64
C PRO A 79 16.46 3.04 6.86
N GLU A 80 15.82 2.21 6.02
CA GLU A 80 16.47 1.43 4.96
C GLU A 80 16.11 2.05 3.59
N GLY A 81 16.97 2.93 3.09
CA GLY A 81 16.67 3.69 1.88
C GLY A 81 15.45 4.60 2.09
N PRO A 82 14.37 4.49 1.30
CA PRO A 82 13.15 5.26 1.49
C PRO A 82 12.21 4.69 2.57
N SER A 83 12.37 3.43 2.98
CA SER A 83 11.47 2.74 3.90
C SER A 83 11.99 2.77 5.33
N LEU A 84 11.08 2.56 6.29
CA LEU A 84 11.40 2.34 7.71
C LEU A 84 11.36 0.84 7.98
N GLU A 85 12.50 0.23 8.35
CA GLU A 85 12.57 -1.18 8.76
C GLU A 85 12.38 -1.33 10.28
N VAL A 86 11.76 -2.43 10.72
CA VAL A 86 11.64 -2.86 12.11
C VAL A 86 11.91 -4.37 12.23
N GLN A 87 12.89 -4.73 13.05
CA GLN A 87 13.35 -6.09 13.33
C GLN A 87 12.83 -6.55 14.68
N THR A 88 11.71 -7.28 14.69
CA THR A 88 10.89 -7.50 15.89
C THR A 88 11.53 -8.47 16.89
N GLY A 89 12.49 -9.28 16.43
CA GLY A 89 13.34 -10.13 17.27
C GLY A 89 14.25 -9.36 18.25
N ALA A 90 14.44 -8.06 18.02
CA ALA A 90 15.09 -7.13 18.93
C ALA A 90 14.20 -5.92 19.28
N CYS A 91 12.91 -5.96 18.90
CA CYS A 91 11.89 -4.97 19.18
C CYS A 91 10.49 -5.63 19.34
N ASN A 92 10.17 -6.08 20.55
CA ASN A 92 8.86 -6.71 20.83
C ASN A 92 7.70 -5.71 20.81
N TYR A 93 7.98 -4.42 20.98
CA TYR A 93 7.00 -3.35 20.97
C TYR A 93 7.62 -2.08 20.38
N PHE A 94 7.20 -1.73 19.18
CA PHE A 94 7.61 -0.56 18.43
C PHE A 94 6.56 0.54 18.53
N SER A 95 7.00 1.76 18.82
CA SER A 95 6.16 2.96 18.81
C SER A 95 7.03 4.18 18.54
N VAL A 96 6.75 4.87 17.44
CA VAL A 96 7.49 6.05 16.98
C VAL A 96 6.50 7.14 16.55
N ALA A 97 6.95 8.39 16.62
CA ALA A 97 6.20 9.55 16.15
C ALA A 97 6.91 10.25 14.98
N HIS A 98 6.13 10.93 14.15
CA HIS A 98 6.57 11.82 13.08
C HIS A 98 5.57 12.99 13.00
N GLU A 99 6.01 14.18 12.62
CA GLU A 99 5.13 15.33 12.36
C GLU A 99 4.60 15.26 10.91
N THR A 100 3.29 15.39 10.67
CA THR A 100 2.74 15.28 9.31
C THR A 100 3.35 16.32 8.35
N LEU A 101 3.85 15.88 7.20
CA LEU A 101 4.51 16.77 6.23
C LEU A 101 3.53 17.69 5.49
N VAL A 102 2.25 17.31 5.45
CA VAL A 102 1.18 18.03 4.76
C VAL A 102 -0.10 18.07 5.59
N GLU A 103 -0.96 19.05 5.31
CA GLU A 103 -2.31 19.10 5.87
C GLU A 103 -3.20 17.98 5.32
N LEU A 104 -4.13 17.55 6.16
CA LEU A 104 -5.14 16.53 5.89
C LEU A 104 -6.53 17.16 6.05
N THR A 105 -7.38 16.94 5.06
CA THR A 105 -8.74 17.47 4.95
C THR A 105 -9.73 16.30 4.93
N PRO A 106 -10.94 16.42 5.50
CA PRO A 106 -11.96 15.38 5.38
C PRO A 106 -12.23 14.99 3.92
N GLY A 107 -12.23 13.68 3.65
CA GLY A 107 -12.32 13.10 2.31
C GLY A 107 -10.98 12.85 1.61
N ASP A 108 -9.85 13.29 2.17
CA ASP A 108 -8.53 12.81 1.74
C ASP A 108 -8.41 11.30 2.06
N GLU A 109 -7.87 10.50 1.13
CA GLU A 109 -7.53 9.11 1.40
C GLU A 109 -6.05 8.99 1.78
N LEU A 110 -5.74 8.23 2.83
CA LEU A 110 -4.38 7.80 3.16
C LEU A 110 -4.11 6.40 2.61
N VAL A 111 -2.85 6.19 2.20
CA VAL A 111 -2.31 4.88 1.84
C VAL A 111 -1.03 4.62 2.62
N LEU A 112 -0.95 3.43 3.23
CA LEU A 112 0.25 2.86 3.84
C LEU A 112 0.65 1.61 3.06
N ASP A 113 1.71 1.71 2.29
CA ASP A 113 2.34 0.57 1.61
C ASP A 113 3.43 -0.02 2.51
N LEU A 114 3.35 -1.32 2.78
CA LEU A 114 4.29 -2.03 3.66
C LEU A 114 4.43 -3.50 3.25
N TRP A 115 5.48 -4.16 3.72
CA TRP A 115 5.61 -5.60 3.64
C TRP A 115 6.21 -6.19 4.92
N HIS A 116 6.02 -7.50 5.10
CA HIS A 116 6.72 -8.30 6.09
C HIS A 116 7.18 -9.62 5.45
N ASP A 117 8.28 -10.16 5.95
CA ASP A 117 8.74 -11.52 5.64
C ASP A 117 7.79 -12.58 6.23
N ASP A 118 8.12 -13.87 6.10
CA ASP A 118 7.42 -14.93 6.81
C ASP A 118 7.39 -14.59 8.32
N LEU A 119 6.19 -14.49 8.89
CA LEU A 119 6.02 -14.28 10.32
C LEU A 119 6.12 -15.64 11.02
N ASP A 120 6.99 -15.74 12.02
CA ASP A 120 7.15 -16.93 12.86
C ASP A 120 7.30 -16.56 14.34
N ALA A 121 6.87 -17.48 15.21
CA ALA A 121 6.99 -17.38 16.66
C ALA A 121 6.87 -18.76 17.31
N SER A 122 7.43 -18.94 18.51
CA SER A 122 7.38 -20.22 19.24
C SER A 122 5.97 -20.67 19.63
N GLU A 123 5.02 -19.73 19.73
CA GLU A 123 3.60 -19.98 20.00
C GLU A 123 2.74 -19.14 19.04
N PRO A 124 1.55 -19.62 18.62
CA PRO A 124 0.66 -18.87 17.76
C PRO A 124 0.26 -17.52 18.39
N ALA A 125 0.49 -16.44 17.65
CA ALA A 125 0.32 -15.08 18.13
C ALA A 125 -0.36 -14.19 17.08
N LYS A 126 -0.45 -12.89 17.35
CA LYS A 126 -0.88 -11.89 16.37
C LYS A 126 0.07 -10.71 16.35
N ALA A 127 0.44 -10.27 15.15
CA ALA A 127 0.97 -8.93 14.96
C ALA A 127 -0.16 -7.92 15.13
N HIS A 128 0.12 -6.78 15.73
CA HIS A 128 -0.77 -5.64 15.84
C HIS A 128 -0.07 -4.40 15.28
N LEU A 129 -0.61 -3.88 14.20
CA LEU A 129 -0.14 -2.68 13.51
C LEU A 129 -1.21 -1.60 13.67
N ALA A 130 -0.79 -0.39 14.06
CA ALA A 130 -1.70 0.74 14.14
C ALA A 130 -1.02 2.04 13.69
N LEU A 131 -1.81 2.92 13.07
CA LEU A 131 -1.44 4.29 12.74
C LEU A 131 -2.42 5.24 13.43
N LEU A 132 -1.91 6.22 14.16
CA LEU A 132 -2.72 7.20 14.90
C LEU A 132 -2.31 8.63 14.54
N LEU A 133 -3.27 9.55 14.60
CA LEU A 133 -3.08 10.98 14.31
C LEU A 133 -3.69 11.81 15.44
N ASP A 134 -2.86 12.58 16.13
CA ASP A 134 -3.18 13.28 17.37
C ASP A 134 -3.85 12.35 18.41
N GLY A 135 -3.33 11.12 18.52
CA GLY A 135 -3.85 10.06 19.39
C GLY A 135 -5.11 9.35 18.90
N ARG A 136 -5.70 9.74 17.76
CA ARG A 136 -6.90 9.12 17.17
C ARG A 136 -6.49 8.00 16.21
N LEU A 137 -7.08 6.81 16.34
CA LEU A 137 -6.80 5.67 15.48
C LEU A 137 -7.28 5.95 14.03
N LEU A 138 -6.36 5.99 13.08
CA LEU A 138 -6.66 6.10 11.64
C LEU A 138 -6.74 4.73 10.98
N LEU A 139 -5.81 3.85 11.33
CA LEU A 139 -5.64 2.55 10.67
C LEU A 139 -5.22 1.50 11.70
N GLU A 140 -5.81 0.31 11.60
CA GLU A 140 -5.48 -0.83 12.46
C GLU A 140 -5.49 -2.12 11.64
N ALA A 141 -4.47 -2.95 11.81
CA ALA A 141 -4.40 -4.27 11.19
C ALA A 141 -3.88 -5.32 12.19
N ARG A 142 -4.35 -6.56 12.03
CA ARG A 142 -3.88 -7.71 12.82
C ARG A 142 -3.60 -8.89 11.91
N TYR A 143 -2.41 -9.45 12.03
CA TYR A 143 -1.94 -10.57 11.22
C TYR A 143 -1.68 -11.77 12.11
N ALA A 144 -2.03 -12.98 11.64
CA ALA A 144 -1.74 -14.20 12.38
C ALA A 144 -0.24 -14.51 12.32
N ILE A 145 0.27 -15.16 13.38
CA ILE A 145 1.62 -15.69 13.42
C ILE A 145 1.49 -17.18 13.78
N PRO A 146 2.05 -18.12 13.00
CA PRO A 146 2.83 -17.88 11.78
C PRO A 146 1.98 -17.49 10.55
N SER A 147 2.61 -16.86 9.56
CA SER A 147 2.01 -16.58 8.23
C SER A 147 3.07 -16.34 7.16
N GLU A 148 2.77 -16.68 5.91
CA GLU A 148 3.64 -16.37 4.74
C GLU A 148 3.89 -14.87 4.56
N ALA A 149 5.07 -14.53 4.00
CA ALA A 149 5.47 -13.19 3.60
C ALA A 149 4.43 -12.49 2.72
N ARG A 150 4.24 -11.19 2.91
CA ARG A 150 3.17 -10.45 2.23
C ARG A 150 3.44 -8.95 2.11
N VAL A 151 3.13 -8.43 0.93
CA VAL A 151 2.97 -6.99 0.67
C VAL A 151 1.52 -6.59 0.96
N HIS A 152 1.33 -5.48 1.65
CA HIS A 152 0.03 -4.91 1.97
C HIS A 152 -0.03 -3.46 1.53
N GLN A 153 -1.21 -3.07 1.05
CA GLN A 153 -1.61 -1.68 0.89
C GLN A 153 -2.80 -1.44 1.79
N LEU A 154 -2.62 -0.65 2.84
CA LEU A 154 -3.65 -0.35 3.82
C LEU A 154 -4.16 1.08 3.57
N ARG A 155 -5.47 1.28 3.62
CA ARG A 155 -6.14 2.55 3.26
C ARG A 155 -7.06 3.04 4.37
N ALA A 156 -7.16 4.35 4.54
CA ALA A 156 -8.06 5.00 5.49
C ALA A 156 -8.55 6.35 4.95
N GLU A 157 -9.83 6.67 5.13
CA GLU A 157 -10.39 7.99 4.82
C GLU A 157 -10.19 8.94 6.00
N ILE A 158 -9.74 10.17 5.74
CA ILE A 158 -9.68 11.23 6.74
C ILE A 158 -11.10 11.76 6.99
N THR A 159 -11.56 11.73 8.23
CA THR A 159 -12.90 12.19 8.64
C THR A 159 -12.89 13.53 9.37
N GLU A 160 -11.75 13.92 9.94
CA GLU A 160 -11.54 15.18 10.66
C GLU A 160 -10.21 15.80 10.21
N PRO A 161 -10.15 17.14 10.02
CA PRO A 161 -8.95 17.79 9.50
C PRO A 161 -7.78 17.73 10.50
N ALA A 162 -6.56 17.75 9.96
CA ALA A 162 -5.34 17.96 10.73
C ALA A 162 -4.37 18.88 9.97
N PRO A 163 -3.70 19.84 10.64
CA PRO A 163 -2.69 20.66 9.98
C PRO A 163 -1.45 19.83 9.59
N ALA A 164 -0.59 20.39 8.74
CA ALA A 164 0.79 19.95 8.70
C ALA A 164 1.45 20.20 10.07
N GLY A 165 2.27 19.27 10.54
CA GLY A 165 2.85 19.29 11.89
C GLY A 165 2.02 18.57 12.96
N ALA A 166 0.92 17.89 12.59
CA ALA A 166 0.15 17.06 13.52
C ALA A 166 0.93 15.80 13.93
N GLU A 167 0.70 15.27 15.14
CA GLU A 167 1.47 14.12 15.63
C GLU A 167 0.92 12.82 15.03
N LEU A 168 1.74 12.19 14.19
CA LEU A 168 1.47 10.89 13.60
C LEU A 168 2.26 9.82 14.35
N VAL A 169 1.58 8.82 14.91
CA VAL A 169 2.20 7.69 15.62
C VAL A 169 2.06 6.42 14.80
N LEU A 170 3.19 5.75 14.55
CA LEU A 170 3.22 4.40 13.99
C LEU A 170 3.56 3.39 15.10
N HIS A 171 2.75 2.36 15.20
CA HIS A 171 2.85 1.31 16.20
C HIS A 171 2.91 -0.08 15.55
N LEU A 172 3.81 -0.92 16.07
CA LEU A 172 3.89 -2.35 15.75
C LEU A 172 4.22 -3.15 17.02
N HIS A 173 3.28 -3.98 17.49
CA HIS A 173 3.53 -5.02 18.49
C HIS A 173 3.54 -6.37 17.76
N ASN A 174 4.68 -7.05 17.76
CA ASN A 174 4.85 -8.31 17.05
C ASN A 174 5.77 -9.25 17.85
N HIS A 175 5.34 -10.49 18.01
CA HIS A 175 6.12 -11.53 18.67
C HIS A 175 6.89 -12.34 17.63
N GLY A 176 8.15 -12.66 17.91
CA GLY A 176 9.02 -13.46 17.05
C GLY A 176 10.18 -12.68 16.44
N TYR A 177 10.96 -13.33 15.58
CA TYR A 177 12.11 -12.75 14.89
C TYR A 177 11.74 -12.42 13.44
N ASN A 178 10.97 -11.35 13.24
CA ASN A 178 10.39 -11.01 11.94
C ASN A 178 10.90 -9.64 11.46
N SER A 179 11.04 -9.44 10.14
CA SER A 179 11.27 -8.11 9.55
C SER A 179 9.96 -7.52 9.00
N TRP A 180 9.81 -6.22 9.20
CA TRP A 180 8.72 -5.38 8.68
C TRP A 180 9.33 -4.14 8.03
N SER A 181 8.85 -3.79 6.84
CA SER A 181 9.28 -2.59 6.13
C SER A 181 8.06 -1.73 5.76
N PHE A 182 8.04 -0.51 6.29
CA PHE A 182 7.02 0.50 5.98
C PHE A 182 7.56 1.37 4.83
N VAL A 183 7.06 1.13 3.62
CA VAL A 183 7.63 1.64 2.37
C VAL A 183 7.24 3.09 2.11
N GLU A 184 5.95 3.39 2.19
CA GLU A 184 5.41 4.73 2.00
C GLU A 184 4.17 4.92 2.88
N LEU A 185 4.05 6.10 3.49
CA LEU A 185 2.78 6.63 3.98
C LEU A 185 2.48 7.93 3.24
N ALA A 186 1.42 7.94 2.45
CA ALA A 186 1.04 9.06 1.61
C ALA A 186 -0.44 9.40 1.71
N ARG A 187 -0.78 10.64 1.37
CA ARG A 187 -2.12 11.10 1.05
C ARG A 187 -2.31 10.97 -0.47
N LEU A 188 -3.45 10.41 -0.89
CA LEU A 188 -3.89 10.30 -2.28
C LEU A 188 -4.83 11.45 -2.64
N ARG A 189 -4.70 11.99 -3.86
CA ARG A 189 -5.61 12.97 -4.48
C ARG A 189 -5.78 12.75 -5.98
#